data_AF-A0A1J9TKP0-F1
#
_entry.id   AF-A0A1J9TKP0-F1
#
_cell.length_a   1.000
_cell.length_b   1.000
_cell.length_c   1.000
_cell.angle_alpha   90.00
_cell.angle_beta   90.00
_cell.angle_gamma   90.00
#
_symmetry.space_group_name_H-M   'P 1'
#
loop_
_entity.id
_entity.type
_entity.pdbx_description
1 polymer ?
#
loop_
_entity_poly.entity_id
_entity_poly.type
_entity_poly.pdbx_seq_one_letter_code
_entity_poly.pdbx_strand_id
1 'polypeptide(L)'
;MQAKAVQIEEIYQEILDGKRSRFPPNTWKEDSNRELSKRVTKYLIETILKWNEEDIKQKWNTPLIIKYRLLGALKHSYDNSPYKMIEDLYPNRFKEWEFGMAPLNFWTKEKALEALKWTVEEKEKLSKVELFKFYSKKWLEKNKLSAPLVMYWNGSPYAMINSLYPNKFKEWEFSMTPNNFWTKEKALVALRWTIEEKEKLTSFQLLQVYSVKWLTIHNLISPCQIFWNNSPYAMINDLYPGQNKEWEYKFTPTGFWTEKKALEALKWTIEEKEKLTEGQLLSIYTQRWLIKHKLWTPLRRYWKGSPYNMLNTLYPNRYAKDMLKGYKNK
;
A
#
# COMPACT_ATOMS: atom_id res chain seq x y z
N MET A 1 -47.64 -54.45 -5.67
CA MET A 1 -47.20 -53.15 -5.11
C MET A 1 -45.69 -53.12 -5.12
N GLN A 2 -45.07 -52.42 -6.08
CA GLN A 2 -43.63 -52.14 -6.01
C GLN A 2 -43.42 -51.17 -4.86
N ALA A 3 -42.71 -51.61 -3.82
CA ALA A 3 -42.29 -50.75 -2.73
C ALA A 3 -41.47 -49.60 -3.33
N LYS A 4 -41.93 -48.37 -3.18
CA LYS A 4 -41.19 -47.16 -3.56
C LYS A 4 -39.88 -47.23 -2.76
N ALA A 5 -38.74 -47.33 -3.46
CA ALA A 5 -37.44 -47.33 -2.80
C ALA A 5 -37.32 -46.03 -1.99
N VAL A 6 -37.21 -46.15 -0.66
CA VAL A 6 -37.10 -45.01 0.26
C VAL A 6 -35.85 -44.22 -0.15
N GLN A 7 -36.01 -42.92 -0.39
CA GLN A 7 -34.89 -42.10 -0.82
C GLN A 7 -33.95 -41.83 0.37
N ILE A 8 -32.65 -41.69 0.11
CA ILE A 8 -31.66 -41.49 1.18
C ILE A 8 -31.91 -40.17 1.96
N GLU A 9 -32.49 -39.17 1.28
CA GLU A 9 -32.91 -37.89 1.87
C GLU A 9 -34.07 -38.06 2.85
N GLU A 10 -35.02 -38.96 2.59
CA GLU A 10 -36.12 -39.28 3.50
C GLU A 10 -35.57 -39.94 4.78
N ILE A 11 -34.67 -40.92 4.62
CA ILE A 11 -33.96 -41.55 5.75
C ILE A 11 -33.17 -40.50 6.54
N TYR A 12 -32.53 -39.58 5.85
CA TYR A 12 -31.77 -38.51 6.49
C TYR A 12 -32.69 -37.55 7.26
N GLN A 13 -33.83 -37.17 6.69
CA GLN A 13 -34.82 -36.34 7.38
C GLN A 13 -35.40 -37.06 8.62
N GLU A 14 -35.68 -38.36 8.56
CA GLU A 14 -36.08 -39.16 9.73
C GLU A 14 -35.03 -39.11 10.86
N ILE A 15 -33.74 -39.11 10.52
CA ILE A 15 -32.65 -39.03 11.49
C ILE A 15 -32.60 -37.64 12.13
N LEU A 16 -32.80 -36.58 11.34
CA LEU A 16 -32.84 -35.21 11.83
C LEU A 16 -34.09 -34.94 12.69
N ASP A 17 -35.22 -35.55 12.35
CA ASP A 17 -36.48 -35.52 13.11
C ASP A 17 -36.41 -36.36 14.40
N GLY A 18 -35.37 -37.19 14.57
CA GLY A 18 -35.22 -38.11 15.71
C GLY A 18 -36.06 -39.39 15.64
N LYS A 19 -36.75 -39.65 14.53
CA LYS A 19 -37.52 -40.88 14.28
C LYS A 19 -36.60 -42.09 14.10
N ARG A 20 -35.37 -41.85 13.68
CA ARG A 20 -34.32 -42.86 13.46
C ARG A 20 -33.02 -42.42 14.11
N SER A 21 -32.28 -43.34 14.73
CA SER A 21 -31.03 -43.00 15.44
C SER A 21 -29.79 -42.92 14.54
N ARG A 22 -29.79 -43.63 13.40
CA ARG A 22 -28.66 -43.71 12.46
C ARG A 22 -29.09 -44.18 11.07
N PHE A 23 -28.25 -43.93 10.08
CA PHE A 23 -28.39 -44.54 8.75
C PHE A 23 -28.37 -46.08 8.83
N PRO A 24 -29.00 -46.77 7.86
CA PRO A 24 -28.89 -48.22 7.75
C PRO A 24 -27.43 -48.71 7.83
N PRO A 25 -27.19 -49.93 8.34
CA PRO A 25 -25.85 -50.51 8.33
C PRO A 25 -25.25 -50.50 6.92
N ASN A 26 -23.93 -50.29 6.84
CA ASN A 26 -23.15 -50.27 5.60
C ASN A 26 -23.51 -49.21 4.54
N THR A 27 -24.48 -48.32 4.78
CA THR A 27 -24.86 -47.25 3.83
C THR A 27 -23.65 -46.54 3.20
N TRP A 28 -22.67 -46.14 4.00
CA TRP A 28 -21.49 -45.43 3.49
C TRP A 28 -20.37 -46.34 2.97
N LYS A 29 -20.34 -47.61 3.38
CA LYS A 29 -19.33 -48.57 2.88
C LYS A 29 -19.69 -49.06 1.48
N GLU A 30 -20.99 -49.16 1.21
CA GLU A 30 -21.54 -49.59 -0.09
C GLU A 30 -21.68 -48.42 -1.08
N ASP A 31 -21.60 -47.17 -0.61
CA ASP A 31 -21.61 -45.93 -1.41
C ASP A 31 -20.26 -45.69 -2.13
N SER A 32 -19.81 -46.67 -2.91
CA SER A 32 -18.50 -46.65 -3.56
C SER A 32 -18.30 -45.49 -4.55
N ASN A 33 -19.38 -45.02 -5.17
CA ASN A 33 -19.39 -43.87 -6.07
C ASN A 33 -19.69 -42.54 -5.36
N ARG A 34 -19.86 -42.55 -4.03
CA ARG A 34 -20.18 -41.37 -3.20
C ARG A 34 -21.50 -40.68 -3.53
N GLU A 35 -22.38 -41.30 -4.31
CA GLU A 35 -23.62 -40.69 -4.77
C GLU A 35 -24.58 -40.42 -3.60
N LEU A 36 -24.70 -41.35 -2.65
CA LEU A 36 -25.55 -41.19 -1.49
C LEU A 36 -25.03 -40.08 -0.58
N SER A 37 -23.72 -40.10 -0.30
CA SER A 37 -23.06 -39.07 0.52
C SER A 37 -23.16 -37.68 -0.10
N LYS A 38 -22.98 -37.56 -1.41
CA LYS A 38 -23.17 -36.30 -2.15
C LYS A 38 -24.62 -35.80 -2.08
N ARG A 39 -25.61 -36.68 -2.26
CA ARG A 39 -27.04 -36.33 -2.17
C ARG A 39 -27.46 -35.81 -0.80
N VAL A 40 -27.08 -36.49 0.29
CA VAL A 40 -27.43 -36.01 1.64
C VAL A 40 -26.70 -34.72 2.00
N THR A 41 -25.48 -34.52 1.50
CA THR A 41 -24.72 -33.27 1.68
C THR A 41 -25.40 -32.12 0.95
N LYS A 42 -25.82 -32.36 -0.30
CA LYS A 42 -26.59 -31.40 -1.09
C LYS A 42 -27.90 -31.03 -0.39
N TYR A 43 -28.65 -32.03 0.08
CA TYR A 43 -29.90 -31.82 0.80
C TYR A 43 -29.69 -30.97 2.08
N LEU A 44 -28.64 -31.28 2.85
CA LEU A 44 -28.27 -30.49 4.04
C LEU A 44 -28.01 -29.03 3.68
N ILE A 45 -27.17 -28.76 2.68
CA ILE A 45 -26.73 -27.40 2.35
C ILE A 45 -27.86 -26.60 1.69
N GLU A 46 -28.52 -27.18 0.70
CA GLU A 46 -29.46 -26.44 -0.17
C GLU A 46 -30.88 -26.41 0.39
N THR A 47 -31.34 -27.47 1.07
CA THR A 47 -32.74 -27.56 1.54
C THR A 47 -32.87 -27.21 3.01
N ILE A 48 -32.01 -27.77 3.86
CA ILE A 48 -32.12 -27.60 5.32
C ILE A 48 -31.49 -26.30 5.77
N LEU A 49 -30.22 -26.08 5.41
CA LEU A 49 -29.44 -24.91 5.83
C LEU A 49 -29.70 -23.69 4.94
N LYS A 50 -30.02 -23.92 3.67
CA LYS A 50 -30.23 -22.89 2.63
C LYS A 50 -29.05 -21.92 2.55
N TRP A 51 -27.84 -22.47 2.57
CA TRP A 51 -26.61 -21.69 2.63
C TRP A 51 -26.17 -21.17 1.26
N ASN A 52 -25.61 -19.97 1.26
CA ASN A 52 -24.85 -19.44 0.14
C ASN A 52 -23.36 -19.86 0.22
N GLU A 53 -22.56 -19.46 -0.76
CA GLU A 53 -21.13 -19.80 -0.78
C GLU A 53 -20.35 -19.25 0.43
N GLU A 54 -20.69 -18.06 0.91
CA GLU A 54 -20.01 -17.45 2.04
C GLU A 54 -20.33 -18.20 3.34
N ASP A 55 -21.58 -18.64 3.51
CA ASP A 55 -21.98 -19.51 4.62
C ASP A 55 -21.18 -20.81 4.62
N ILE A 56 -21.00 -21.44 3.45
CA ILE A 56 -20.18 -22.65 3.30
C ILE A 56 -18.74 -22.37 3.73
N LYS A 57 -18.11 -21.32 3.20
CA LYS A 57 -16.72 -20.93 3.51
C LYS A 57 -16.51 -20.64 5.00
N GLN A 58 -17.49 -20.07 5.68
CA GLN A 58 -17.37 -19.68 7.09
C GLN A 58 -17.74 -20.79 8.07
N LYS A 59 -18.79 -21.58 7.77
CA LYS A 59 -19.45 -22.45 8.75
C LYS A 59 -19.23 -23.93 8.50
N TRP A 60 -18.82 -24.34 7.29
CA TRP A 60 -18.57 -25.75 6.98
C TRP A 60 -17.31 -26.28 7.67
N ASN A 61 -17.50 -27.19 8.62
CA ASN A 61 -16.42 -27.79 9.41
C ASN A 61 -16.82 -29.15 10.00
N THR A 62 -15.87 -29.90 10.54
CA THR A 62 -16.12 -31.22 11.15
C THR A 62 -17.16 -31.18 12.28
N PRO A 63 -17.13 -30.23 13.25
CA PRO A 63 -18.17 -30.12 14.27
C PRO A 63 -19.59 -29.97 13.71
N LEU A 64 -19.79 -29.17 12.66
CA LEU A 64 -21.07 -29.02 11.98
C LEU A 64 -21.51 -30.34 11.36
N ILE A 65 -20.61 -31.03 10.65
CA ILE A 65 -20.90 -32.32 10.01
C ILE A 65 -21.32 -33.38 11.06
N ILE A 66 -20.67 -33.37 12.23
CA ILE A 66 -21.04 -34.23 13.36
C ILE A 66 -22.43 -33.87 13.89
N LYS A 67 -22.70 -32.58 14.10
CA LYS A 67 -24.01 -32.06 14.57
C LYS A 67 -25.15 -32.55 13.68
N TYR A 68 -24.94 -32.55 12.36
CA TYR A 68 -25.91 -33.01 11.37
C TYR A 68 -25.80 -34.50 11.02
N ARG A 69 -25.17 -35.31 11.89
CA ARG A 69 -25.15 -36.80 11.80
C ARG A 69 -24.50 -37.36 10.53
N LEU A 70 -23.65 -36.58 9.85
CA LEU A 70 -22.96 -36.98 8.62
C LEU A 70 -21.50 -37.45 8.84
N LEU A 71 -21.09 -37.69 10.10
CA LEU A 71 -19.74 -38.18 10.42
C LEU A 71 -19.39 -39.50 9.70
N GLY A 72 -20.37 -40.40 9.53
CA GLY A 72 -20.17 -41.66 8.82
C GLY A 72 -19.80 -41.45 7.35
N ALA A 73 -20.52 -40.57 6.65
CA ALA A 73 -20.23 -40.19 5.28
C ALA A 73 -18.85 -39.52 5.16
N LEU A 74 -18.55 -38.57 6.07
CA LEU A 74 -17.25 -37.89 6.10
C LEU A 74 -16.07 -38.85 6.25
N LYS A 75 -16.20 -39.86 7.13
CA LYS A 75 -15.15 -40.84 7.40
C LYS A 75 -14.94 -41.82 6.25
N HIS A 76 -16.03 -42.35 5.69
CA HIS A 76 -15.97 -43.43 4.70
C HIS A 76 -15.80 -42.93 3.26
N SER A 77 -16.38 -41.78 2.92
CA SER A 77 -16.35 -41.24 1.56
C SER A 77 -15.21 -40.25 1.34
N TYR A 78 -14.75 -39.56 2.38
CA TYR A 78 -13.89 -38.36 2.24
C TYR A 78 -12.66 -38.33 3.15
N ASP A 79 -12.23 -39.47 3.70
CA ASP A 79 -11.02 -39.58 4.55
C ASP A 79 -10.97 -38.57 5.71
N ASN A 80 -12.12 -38.25 6.31
CA ASN A 80 -12.25 -37.20 7.34
C ASN A 80 -11.91 -35.77 6.88
N SER A 81 -11.98 -35.47 5.58
CA SER A 81 -11.76 -34.12 5.03
C SER A 81 -13.08 -33.43 4.70
N PRO A 82 -13.49 -32.40 5.49
CA PRO A 82 -14.65 -31.57 5.16
C PRO A 82 -14.52 -30.88 3.81
N TYR A 83 -13.29 -30.55 3.38
CA TYR A 83 -13.02 -29.95 2.08
C TYR A 83 -13.31 -30.92 0.94
N LYS A 84 -12.79 -32.16 0.99
CA LYS A 84 -13.07 -33.18 -0.03
C LYS A 84 -14.56 -33.41 -0.23
N MET A 85 -15.33 -33.35 0.86
CA MET A 85 -16.79 -33.48 0.84
C MET A 85 -17.49 -32.34 0.09
N ILE A 86 -16.99 -31.10 0.20
CA ILE A 86 -17.53 -29.95 -0.54
C ILE A 86 -17.01 -29.92 -1.98
N GLU A 87 -15.74 -30.24 -2.19
CA GLU A 87 -15.14 -30.30 -3.54
C GLU A 87 -15.84 -31.34 -4.41
N ASP A 88 -16.22 -32.48 -3.83
CA ASP A 88 -17.00 -33.50 -4.54
C ASP A 88 -18.42 -33.01 -4.90
N LEU A 89 -19.05 -32.25 -4.01
CA LEU A 89 -20.38 -31.69 -4.24
C LEU A 89 -20.37 -30.54 -5.25
N TYR A 90 -19.39 -29.64 -5.16
CA TYR A 90 -19.22 -28.45 -5.99
C TYR A 90 -17.80 -28.37 -6.58
N PRO A 91 -17.48 -29.20 -7.60
CA PRO A 91 -16.13 -29.29 -8.15
C PRO A 91 -15.61 -27.95 -8.66
N ASN A 92 -14.35 -27.63 -8.33
CA ASN A 92 -13.64 -26.42 -8.72
C ASN A 92 -14.29 -25.09 -8.30
N ARG A 93 -15.26 -25.13 -7.37
CA ARG A 93 -15.99 -23.94 -6.92
C ARG A 93 -15.33 -23.25 -5.72
N PHE A 94 -14.62 -24.01 -4.91
CA PHE A 94 -13.97 -23.51 -3.69
C PHE A 94 -12.49 -23.88 -3.69
N LYS A 95 -11.68 -23.05 -3.03
CA LYS A 95 -10.31 -23.41 -2.67
C LYS A 95 -10.24 -23.78 -1.20
N GLU A 96 -9.38 -24.73 -0.87
CA GLU A 96 -9.25 -25.25 0.50
C GLU A 96 -8.90 -24.15 1.52
N TRP A 97 -8.08 -23.16 1.12
CA TRP A 97 -7.73 -22.01 1.95
C TRP A 97 -8.85 -20.96 2.11
N GLU A 98 -9.96 -21.08 1.38
CA GLU A 98 -11.12 -20.18 1.55
C GLU A 98 -11.97 -20.56 2.76
N PHE A 99 -11.80 -21.75 3.34
CA PHE A 99 -12.56 -22.19 4.51
C PHE A 99 -12.04 -21.58 5.82
N GLY A 100 -12.84 -21.60 6.89
CA GLY A 100 -12.50 -20.96 8.17
C GLY A 100 -11.18 -21.45 8.80
N MET A 101 -10.79 -22.70 8.54
CA MET A 101 -9.55 -23.29 9.02
C MET A 101 -8.99 -24.24 7.96
N ALA A 102 -7.75 -24.01 7.55
CA ALA A 102 -7.03 -24.96 6.71
C ALA A 102 -6.68 -26.23 7.54
N PRO A 103 -6.71 -27.43 6.95
CA PRO A 103 -6.35 -28.65 7.67
C PRO A 103 -4.93 -28.63 8.25
N LEU A 104 -4.69 -29.48 9.25
CA LEU A 104 -3.35 -29.67 9.81
C LEU A 104 -2.36 -30.03 8.70
N ASN A 105 -1.19 -29.39 8.67
CA ASN A 105 -0.15 -29.57 7.64
C ASN A 105 -0.59 -29.21 6.20
N PHE A 106 -1.68 -28.46 6.02
CA PHE A 106 -2.12 -28.03 4.71
C PHE A 106 -1.11 -27.10 4.03
N TRP A 107 -0.59 -26.12 4.77
CA TRP A 107 0.24 -25.05 4.23
C TRP A 107 1.65 -25.54 3.91
N THR A 108 2.01 -25.50 2.62
CA THR A 108 3.40 -25.43 2.16
C THR A 108 3.71 -24.00 1.70
N LYS A 109 5.00 -23.70 1.49
CA LYS A 109 5.41 -22.39 0.95
C LYS A 109 4.79 -22.13 -0.42
N GLU A 110 4.71 -23.16 -1.27
CA GLU A 110 4.16 -23.11 -2.63
C GLU A 110 2.66 -22.84 -2.60
N LYS A 111 1.90 -23.58 -1.78
CA LYS A 111 0.46 -23.37 -1.61
C LYS A 111 0.13 -21.98 -1.06
N ALA A 112 0.97 -21.46 -0.16
CA ALA A 112 0.80 -20.11 0.37
C ALA A 112 1.00 -19.04 -0.72
N LEU A 113 1.97 -19.23 -1.61
CA LEU A 113 2.19 -18.34 -2.76
C LEU A 113 1.09 -18.48 -3.80
N GLU A 114 0.58 -19.69 -4.06
CA GLU A 114 -0.57 -19.92 -4.93
C GLU A 114 -1.82 -19.21 -4.41
N ALA A 115 -2.12 -19.38 -3.11
CA ALA A 115 -3.24 -18.72 -2.46
C ALA A 115 -3.10 -17.20 -2.50
N LEU A 116 -1.90 -16.67 -2.26
CA LEU A 116 -1.63 -15.23 -2.37
C LEU A 116 -1.83 -14.73 -3.80
N LYS A 117 -1.28 -15.44 -4.79
CA LYS A 117 -1.40 -15.09 -6.21
C LYS A 117 -2.85 -15.05 -6.65
N TRP A 118 -3.61 -16.10 -6.36
CA TRP A 118 -5.03 -16.18 -6.66
C TRP A 118 -5.82 -15.06 -5.95
N THR A 119 -5.49 -14.74 -4.70
CA THR A 119 -6.16 -13.67 -3.96
C THR A 119 -5.92 -12.30 -4.62
N VAL A 120 -4.68 -12.01 -5.02
CA VAL A 120 -4.29 -10.74 -5.65
C VAL A 120 -4.83 -10.63 -7.09
N GLU A 121 -4.65 -11.67 -7.90
CA GLU A 121 -4.89 -11.63 -9.35
C GLU A 121 -6.31 -11.99 -9.74
N GLU A 122 -6.96 -12.93 -9.04
CA GLU A 122 -8.26 -13.49 -9.44
C GLU A 122 -9.41 -13.03 -8.55
N LYS A 123 -9.24 -13.14 -7.22
CA LYS A 123 -10.30 -12.81 -6.25
C LYS A 123 -10.52 -11.31 -6.15
N GLU A 124 -9.47 -10.55 -5.84
CA GLU A 124 -9.56 -9.11 -5.64
C GLU A 124 -9.14 -8.29 -6.87
N LYS A 125 -8.45 -8.92 -7.84
CA LYS A 125 -7.98 -8.28 -9.09
C LYS A 125 -7.27 -6.94 -8.86
N LEU A 126 -6.40 -6.92 -7.85
CA LEU A 126 -5.76 -5.69 -7.38
C LEU A 126 -4.83 -5.12 -8.44
N SER A 127 -5.04 -3.85 -8.79
CA SER A 127 -4.05 -3.07 -9.53
C SER A 127 -2.78 -2.85 -8.69
N LYS A 128 -1.67 -2.48 -9.34
CA LYS A 128 -0.41 -2.15 -8.64
C LYS A 128 -0.60 -1.06 -7.57
N VAL A 129 -1.43 -0.05 -7.86
CA VAL A 129 -1.71 1.07 -6.94
C VAL A 129 -2.50 0.58 -5.72
N GLU A 130 -3.48 -0.29 -5.93
CA GLU A 130 -4.26 -0.87 -4.84
C GLU A 130 -3.44 -1.82 -3.99
N LEU A 131 -2.54 -2.61 -4.61
CA LEU A 131 -1.61 -3.46 -3.91
C LEU A 131 -0.75 -2.64 -2.93
N PHE A 132 -0.14 -1.53 -3.38
CA PHE A 132 0.65 -0.67 -2.52
C PHE A 132 -0.15 -0.04 -1.38
N LYS A 133 -1.44 0.20 -1.58
CA LYS A 133 -2.31 0.83 -0.58
C LYS A 133 -2.81 -0.18 0.47
N PHE A 134 -3.29 -1.34 0.03
CA PHE A 134 -4.04 -2.26 0.88
C PHE A 134 -3.20 -3.44 1.39
N TYR A 135 -2.19 -3.88 0.63
CA TYR A 135 -1.39 -5.04 1.00
C TYR A 135 -0.64 -4.77 2.30
N SER A 136 -0.98 -5.54 3.32
CA SER A 136 -0.49 -5.38 4.69
C SER A 136 -0.71 -6.66 5.47
N LYS A 137 -0.14 -6.76 6.68
CA LYS A 137 -0.40 -7.87 7.59
C LYS A 137 -1.91 -8.05 7.86
N LYS A 138 -2.63 -6.95 8.07
CA LYS A 138 -4.10 -6.96 8.27
C LYS A 138 -4.86 -7.47 7.04
N TRP A 139 -4.42 -7.10 5.84
CA TRP A 139 -5.03 -7.61 4.60
C TRP A 139 -4.78 -9.11 4.42
N LEU A 140 -3.58 -9.59 4.77
CA LEU A 140 -3.26 -11.03 4.77
C LEU A 140 -4.08 -11.80 5.81
N GLU A 141 -4.28 -11.24 7.01
CA GLU A 141 -5.15 -11.81 8.06
C GLU A 141 -6.59 -11.92 7.57
N LYS A 142 -7.14 -10.85 6.98
CA LYS A 142 -8.49 -10.84 6.39
C LYS A 142 -8.65 -11.90 5.29
N ASN A 143 -7.59 -12.15 4.53
CA ASN A 143 -7.55 -13.16 3.46
C ASN A 143 -7.04 -14.53 3.93
N LYS A 144 -7.05 -14.82 5.24
CA LYS A 144 -6.72 -16.13 5.83
C LYS A 144 -5.28 -16.62 5.54
N LEU A 145 -4.37 -15.70 5.23
CA LEU A 145 -2.95 -15.97 4.96
C LEU A 145 -2.04 -15.71 6.17
N SER A 146 -2.60 -15.45 7.36
CA SER A 146 -1.82 -15.18 8.57
C SER A 146 -0.95 -16.36 9.01
N ALA A 147 -1.46 -17.59 8.94
CA ALA A 147 -0.72 -18.78 9.34
C ALA A 147 0.52 -19.02 8.47
N PRO A 148 0.40 -19.13 7.12
CA PRO A 148 1.58 -19.33 6.28
C PRO A 148 2.56 -18.14 6.32
N LEU A 149 2.06 -16.91 6.50
CA LEU A 149 2.88 -15.72 6.68
C LEU A 149 3.87 -15.88 7.85
N VAL A 150 3.39 -16.37 9.00
CA VAL A 150 4.23 -16.60 10.18
C VAL A 150 5.17 -17.78 9.96
N MET A 151 4.67 -18.89 9.41
CA MET A 151 5.43 -20.12 9.22
C MET A 151 6.64 -19.96 8.28
N TYR A 152 6.50 -19.23 7.18
CA TYR A 152 7.50 -19.21 6.10
C TYR A 152 8.19 -17.86 5.87
N TRP A 153 7.64 -16.77 6.42
CA TRP A 153 8.16 -15.41 6.23
C TRP A 153 8.34 -14.64 7.54
N ASN A 154 8.33 -15.34 8.67
CA ASN A 154 8.51 -14.76 10.01
C ASN A 154 7.60 -13.54 10.26
N GLY A 155 6.37 -13.60 9.74
CA GLY A 155 5.40 -12.51 9.90
C GLY A 155 5.60 -11.30 8.98
N SER A 156 6.55 -11.32 8.03
CA SER A 156 6.86 -10.20 7.14
C SER A 156 6.01 -10.22 5.85
N PRO A 157 5.04 -9.29 5.69
CA PRO A 157 4.25 -9.22 4.46
C PRO A 157 5.13 -8.94 3.24
N TYR A 158 6.12 -8.05 3.38
CA TYR A 158 7.01 -7.73 2.27
C TYR A 158 7.82 -8.94 1.80
N ALA A 159 8.35 -9.76 2.73
CA ALA A 159 9.09 -10.96 2.35
C ALA A 159 8.21 -11.96 1.58
N MET A 160 6.92 -12.06 1.95
CA MET A 160 5.95 -12.92 1.27
C MET A 160 5.64 -12.44 -0.15
N ILE A 161 5.29 -11.15 -0.33
CA ILE A 161 5.01 -10.61 -1.67
C ILE A 161 6.25 -10.58 -2.56
N ASN A 162 7.45 -10.35 -1.99
CA ASN A 162 8.70 -10.44 -2.74
C ASN A 162 9.05 -11.89 -3.11
N SER A 163 8.58 -12.89 -2.36
CA SER A 163 8.71 -14.29 -2.78
C SER A 163 7.79 -14.63 -3.95
N LEU A 164 6.60 -14.00 -4.01
CA LEU A 164 5.66 -14.18 -5.13
C LEU A 164 6.10 -13.41 -6.39
N TYR A 165 6.58 -12.18 -6.21
CA TYR A 165 7.05 -11.30 -7.28
C TYR A 165 8.48 -10.83 -7.00
N PRO A 166 9.49 -11.69 -7.23
CA PRO A 166 10.89 -11.39 -6.91
C PRO A 166 11.36 -10.06 -7.48
N ASN A 167 11.83 -9.19 -6.60
CA ASN A 167 12.44 -7.89 -6.90
C ASN A 167 11.56 -6.92 -7.71
N LYS A 168 10.25 -7.20 -7.82
CA LYS A 168 9.31 -6.40 -8.60
C LYS A 168 8.93 -5.09 -7.89
N PHE A 169 8.97 -5.10 -6.57
CA PHE A 169 8.56 -3.98 -5.72
C PHE A 169 9.67 -3.66 -4.73
N LYS A 170 9.72 -2.40 -4.29
CA LYS A 170 10.53 -1.98 -3.15
C LYS A 170 9.66 -1.91 -1.90
N GLU A 171 10.24 -2.23 -0.76
CA GLU A 171 9.53 -2.29 0.52
C GLU A 171 8.87 -0.94 0.90
N TRP A 172 9.54 0.17 0.58
CA TRP A 172 9.03 1.52 0.82
C TRP A 172 7.94 1.98 -0.17
N GLU A 173 7.64 1.21 -1.21
CA GLU A 173 6.50 1.53 -2.09
C GLU A 173 5.14 1.20 -1.43
N PHE A 174 5.12 0.29 -0.46
CA PHE A 174 3.92 -0.06 0.29
C PHE A 174 3.56 1.00 1.33
N SER A 175 2.30 1.03 1.75
CA SER A 175 1.77 2.02 2.70
C SER A 175 2.47 2.04 4.06
N MET A 176 3.01 0.90 4.50
CA MET A 176 3.81 0.82 5.72
C MET A 176 5.04 -0.06 5.53
N THR A 177 6.16 0.40 6.09
CA THR A 177 7.39 -0.37 6.25
C THR A 177 7.45 -0.97 7.66
N PRO A 178 8.18 -2.07 7.89
CA PRO A 178 8.33 -2.63 9.23
C PRO A 178 8.95 -1.66 10.24
N ASN A 179 8.75 -1.94 11.53
CA ASN A 179 9.46 -1.22 12.59
C ASN A 179 10.97 -1.32 12.38
N ASN A 180 11.69 -0.22 12.61
CA ASN A 180 13.14 -0.11 12.43
C ASN A 180 13.63 -0.43 11.01
N PHE A 181 12.75 -0.38 10.00
CA PHE A 181 13.13 -0.59 8.61
C PHE A 181 14.14 0.44 8.10
N TRP A 182 13.91 1.71 8.44
CA TRP A 182 14.66 2.84 7.93
C TRP A 182 16.04 2.97 8.58
N THR A 183 17.06 3.04 7.74
CA THR A 183 18.35 3.65 8.06
C THR A 183 18.49 4.92 7.24
N LYS A 184 19.40 5.82 7.65
CA LYS A 184 19.68 7.05 6.91
C LYS A 184 20.04 6.75 5.44
N GLU A 185 20.86 5.73 5.21
CA GLU A 185 21.29 5.32 3.87
C GLU A 185 20.14 4.74 3.03
N LYS A 186 19.31 3.85 3.60
CA LYS A 186 18.12 3.35 2.90
C LYS A 186 17.17 4.48 2.51
N ALA A 187 16.99 5.47 3.37
CA ALA A 187 16.17 6.64 3.09
C ALA A 187 16.70 7.45 1.90
N LEU A 188 18.02 7.64 1.81
CA LEU A 188 18.65 8.31 0.67
C LEU A 188 18.54 7.49 -0.62
N VAL A 189 18.72 6.17 -0.55
CA VAL A 189 18.51 5.27 -1.71
C VAL A 189 17.05 5.32 -2.18
N ALA A 190 16.08 5.29 -1.27
CA ALA A 190 14.67 5.38 -1.60
C ALA A 190 14.31 6.75 -2.20
N LEU A 191 14.88 7.84 -1.67
CA LEU A 191 14.70 9.18 -2.21
C LEU A 191 15.27 9.29 -3.63
N ARG A 192 16.51 8.83 -3.83
CA ARG A 192 17.18 8.80 -5.14
C ARG A 192 16.35 8.06 -6.17
N TRP A 193 15.97 6.83 -5.86
CA TRP A 193 15.17 5.99 -6.75
C TRP A 193 13.81 6.64 -7.06
N THR A 194 13.18 7.29 -6.07
CA THR A 194 11.90 7.97 -6.30
C THR A 194 12.06 9.14 -7.29
N ILE A 195 13.12 9.93 -7.16
CA ILE A 195 13.40 11.09 -8.03
C ILE A 195 13.84 10.63 -9.43
N GLU A 196 14.83 9.75 -9.51
CA GLU A 196 15.55 9.43 -10.75
C GLU A 196 14.84 8.33 -11.55
N GLU A 197 14.28 7.32 -10.90
CA GLU A 197 13.75 6.12 -11.58
C GLU A 197 12.22 6.14 -11.68
N LYS A 198 11.55 6.45 -10.56
CA LYS A 198 10.08 6.41 -10.49
C LYS A 198 9.43 7.60 -11.17
N GLU A 199 9.82 8.82 -10.77
CA GLU A 199 9.23 10.06 -11.29
C GLU A 199 10.06 10.65 -12.45
N LYS A 200 11.34 10.26 -12.59
CA LYS A 200 12.27 10.75 -13.62
C LYS A 200 12.31 12.28 -13.69
N LEU A 201 12.38 12.92 -12.52
CA LEU A 201 12.31 14.38 -12.42
C LEU A 201 13.59 15.02 -12.95
N THR A 202 13.42 16.00 -13.82
CA THR A 202 14.49 16.95 -14.14
C THR A 202 14.81 17.84 -12.93
N SER A 203 16.02 18.40 -12.88
CA SER A 203 16.42 19.35 -11.83
C SER A 203 15.41 20.50 -11.67
N PHE A 204 14.87 21.01 -12.79
CA PHE A 204 13.86 22.06 -12.74
C PHE A 204 12.54 21.59 -12.11
N GLN A 205 12.03 20.42 -12.51
CA GLN A 205 10.78 19.86 -11.96
C GLN A 205 10.92 19.57 -10.46
N LEU A 206 12.07 19.02 -10.04
CA LEU A 206 12.36 18.75 -8.63
C LEU A 206 12.22 20.01 -7.76
N LEU A 207 12.78 21.14 -8.20
CA LEU A 207 12.65 22.43 -7.51
C LEU A 207 11.20 22.92 -7.39
N GLN A 208 10.29 22.47 -8.26
CA GLN A 208 8.88 22.86 -8.24
C GLN A 208 8.00 21.99 -7.34
N VAL A 209 8.29 20.69 -7.25
CA VAL A 209 7.41 19.72 -6.57
C VAL A 209 7.91 19.31 -5.19
N TYR A 210 9.23 19.27 -4.99
CA TYR A 210 9.84 18.71 -3.79
C TYR A 210 9.46 19.51 -2.54
N SER A 211 8.88 18.81 -1.57
CA SER A 211 8.27 19.38 -0.37
C SER A 211 7.92 18.30 0.64
N VAL A 212 7.51 18.70 1.85
CA VAL A 212 6.90 17.80 2.86
C VAL A 212 5.72 17.01 2.26
N LYS A 213 4.86 17.67 1.47
CA LYS A 213 3.72 17.03 0.81
C LYS A 213 4.18 15.98 -0.20
N TRP A 214 5.19 16.29 -1.01
CA TRP A 214 5.76 15.35 -1.96
C TRP A 214 6.36 14.12 -1.25
N LEU A 215 7.14 14.33 -0.19
CA LEU A 215 7.66 13.23 0.64
C LEU A 215 6.55 12.36 1.25
N THR A 216 5.44 12.97 1.65
CA THR A 216 4.27 12.25 2.20
C THR A 216 3.62 11.35 1.13
N ILE A 217 3.41 11.87 -0.09
CA ILE A 217 2.84 11.10 -1.21
C ILE A 217 3.71 9.89 -1.56
N HIS A 218 5.03 10.00 -1.37
CA HIS A 218 5.98 8.93 -1.69
C HIS A 218 6.42 8.11 -0.47
N ASN A 219 5.73 8.18 0.67
CA ASN A 219 6.05 7.44 1.90
C ASN A 219 7.47 7.70 2.46
N LEU A 220 8.07 8.84 2.15
CA LEU A 220 9.41 9.27 2.61
C LEU A 220 9.37 10.30 3.74
N ILE A 221 8.17 10.64 4.25
CA ILE A 221 8.04 11.60 5.35
C ILE A 221 8.60 11.06 6.67
N SER A 222 8.34 9.79 7.00
CA SER A 222 8.82 9.16 8.23
C SER A 222 10.36 9.16 8.33
N PRO A 223 11.13 8.71 7.32
CA PRO A 223 12.58 8.81 7.41
C PRO A 223 13.09 10.27 7.42
N CYS A 224 12.41 11.19 6.73
CA CYS A 224 12.73 12.63 6.81
C CYS A 224 12.61 13.18 8.25
N GLN A 225 11.55 12.76 8.96
CA GLN A 225 11.35 13.10 10.37
C GLN A 225 12.45 12.52 11.26
N ILE A 226 12.79 11.24 11.08
CA ILE A 226 13.74 10.52 11.93
C ILE A 226 15.17 11.08 11.81
N PHE A 227 15.66 11.32 10.58
CA PHE A 227 17.09 11.64 10.37
C PHE A 227 17.39 13.10 10.00
N TRP A 228 16.38 13.87 9.62
CA TRP A 228 16.55 15.27 9.17
C TRP A 228 15.60 16.24 9.88
N ASN A 229 15.07 15.87 11.05
CA ASN A 229 14.17 16.71 11.86
C ASN A 229 13.01 17.30 11.04
N ASN A 230 12.45 16.50 10.13
CA ASN A 230 11.36 16.91 9.24
C ASN A 230 11.72 18.07 8.31
N SER A 231 13.00 18.23 7.95
CA SER A 231 13.48 19.20 6.96
C SER A 231 13.69 18.51 5.61
N PRO A 232 12.77 18.70 4.63
CA PRO A 232 12.99 18.20 3.27
C PRO A 232 14.29 18.73 2.67
N TYR A 233 14.61 20.01 2.91
CA TYR A 233 15.83 20.59 2.37
C TYR A 233 17.09 19.90 2.91
N ALA A 234 17.15 19.63 4.22
CA ALA A 234 18.29 18.92 4.78
C ALA A 234 18.42 17.51 4.17
N MET A 235 17.31 16.81 3.94
CA MET A 235 17.31 15.49 3.31
C MET A 235 17.80 15.52 1.86
N ILE A 236 17.29 16.45 1.04
CA ILE A 236 17.71 16.54 -0.37
C ILE A 236 19.13 17.09 -0.54
N ASN A 237 19.57 17.98 0.35
CA ASN A 237 20.95 18.46 0.36
C ASN A 237 21.92 17.38 0.85
N ASP A 238 21.48 16.42 1.65
CA ASP A 238 22.30 15.25 1.99
C ASP A 238 22.43 14.30 0.79
N LEU A 239 21.37 14.15 -0.01
CA LEU A 239 21.40 13.35 -1.23
C LEU A 239 22.24 13.99 -2.34
N TYR A 240 22.13 15.32 -2.49
CA TYR A 240 22.79 16.13 -3.51
C TYR A 240 23.50 17.34 -2.87
N PRO A 241 24.65 17.14 -2.19
CA PRO A 241 25.33 18.18 -1.44
C PRO A 241 25.64 19.43 -2.26
N GLY A 242 25.09 20.56 -1.83
CA GLY A 242 25.37 21.87 -2.41
C GLY A 242 24.82 22.11 -3.83
N GLN A 243 24.07 21.15 -4.40
CA GLN A 243 23.55 21.27 -5.76
C GLN A 243 22.53 22.41 -5.90
N ASN A 244 21.69 22.61 -4.89
CA ASN A 244 20.71 23.70 -4.86
C ASN A 244 20.65 24.39 -3.49
N LYS A 245 20.37 25.69 -3.50
CA LYS A 245 20.10 26.45 -2.28
C LYS A 245 18.64 26.25 -1.86
N GLU A 246 18.37 26.33 -0.56
CA GLU A 246 17.02 26.11 -0.01
C GLU A 246 15.97 27.05 -0.60
N TRP A 247 16.34 28.31 -0.85
CA TRP A 247 15.46 29.30 -1.48
C TRP A 247 15.19 29.08 -2.97
N GLU A 248 15.90 28.15 -3.61
CA GLU A 248 15.61 27.77 -5.00
C GLU A 248 14.41 26.83 -5.11
N TYR A 249 14.05 26.11 -4.04
CA TYR A 249 12.85 25.29 -4.01
C TYR A 249 11.59 26.16 -3.94
N LYS A 250 10.48 25.68 -4.50
CA LYS A 250 9.20 26.42 -4.50
C LYS A 250 8.67 26.64 -3.08
N PHE A 251 9.01 25.75 -2.17
CA PHE A 251 8.55 25.77 -0.78
C PHE A 251 9.75 25.95 0.14
N THR A 252 9.71 27.01 0.96
CA THR A 252 10.66 27.22 2.07
C THR A 252 9.90 27.05 3.39
N PRO A 253 10.54 26.54 4.47
CA PRO A 253 9.89 26.39 5.76
C PRO A 253 9.33 27.70 6.33
N THR A 254 8.32 27.59 7.18
CA THR A 254 7.84 28.73 7.96
C THR A 254 8.99 29.30 8.80
N GLY A 255 9.16 30.62 8.77
CA GLY A 255 10.25 31.28 9.50
C GLY A 255 11.62 31.15 8.85
N PHE A 256 11.72 30.53 7.66
CA PHE A 256 12.99 30.38 6.94
C PHE A 256 13.67 31.73 6.65
N TRP A 257 12.91 32.70 6.16
CA TRP A 257 13.42 34.00 5.76
C TRP A 257 13.75 34.87 6.97
N THR A 258 15.03 35.23 7.07
CA THR A 258 15.56 36.35 7.84
C THR A 258 16.05 37.44 6.89
N GLU A 259 16.24 38.67 7.38
CA GLU A 259 16.79 39.76 6.57
C GLU A 259 18.15 39.37 5.95
N LYS A 260 19.05 38.81 6.77
CA LYS A 260 20.37 38.31 6.33
C LYS A 260 20.26 37.27 5.22
N LYS A 261 19.43 36.25 5.38
CA LYS A 261 19.22 35.21 4.36
C LYS A 261 18.63 35.76 3.07
N ALA A 262 17.73 36.75 3.17
CA ALA A 262 17.15 37.40 2.01
C ALA A 262 18.17 38.20 1.20
N LEU A 263 19.07 38.92 1.88
CA LEU A 263 20.17 39.63 1.24
C LEU A 263 21.20 38.66 0.64
N GLU A 264 21.52 37.57 1.33
CA GLU A 264 22.39 36.52 0.81
C GLU A 264 21.81 35.89 -0.46
N ALA A 265 20.54 35.53 -0.44
CA ALA A 265 19.85 34.98 -1.61
C ALA A 265 19.80 35.97 -2.77
N LEU A 266 19.55 37.25 -2.50
CA LEU A 266 19.58 38.30 -3.51
C LEU A 266 20.97 38.47 -4.12
N LYS A 267 22.01 38.58 -3.29
CA LYS A 267 23.40 38.71 -3.72
C LYS A 267 23.80 37.53 -4.60
N TRP A 268 23.55 36.32 -4.13
CA TRP A 268 23.84 35.10 -4.88
C TRP A 268 23.08 35.04 -6.22
N THR A 269 21.82 35.50 -6.25
CA THR A 269 21.03 35.53 -7.50
C THR A 269 21.65 36.49 -8.52
N ILE A 270 22.10 37.66 -8.08
CA ILE A 270 22.70 38.68 -8.94
C ILE A 270 24.10 38.26 -9.41
N GLU A 271 24.97 37.90 -8.46
CA GLU A 271 26.40 37.75 -8.71
C GLU A 271 26.76 36.35 -9.24
N GLU A 272 26.10 35.30 -8.75
CA GLU A 272 26.50 33.92 -9.04
C GLU A 272 25.54 33.24 -10.03
N LYS A 273 24.22 33.36 -9.81
CA LYS A 273 23.21 32.66 -10.60
C LYS A 273 23.00 33.29 -11.97
N GLU A 274 22.69 34.58 -12.02
CA GLU A 274 22.46 35.29 -13.28
C GLU A 274 23.71 36.03 -13.78
N LYS A 275 24.74 36.20 -12.93
CA LYS A 275 26.00 36.90 -13.24
C LYS A 275 25.76 38.25 -13.93
N LEU A 276 24.85 39.05 -13.36
CA LEU A 276 24.40 40.29 -13.98
C LEU A 276 25.47 41.36 -13.90
N THR A 277 25.74 41.99 -15.04
CA THR A 277 26.44 43.27 -15.05
C THR A 277 25.55 44.36 -14.45
N GLU A 278 26.18 45.47 -14.03
CA GLU A 278 25.47 46.60 -13.43
C GLU A 278 24.37 47.16 -14.34
N GLY A 279 24.68 47.38 -15.63
CA GLY A 279 23.70 47.86 -16.60
C GLY A 279 22.51 46.90 -16.78
N GLN A 280 22.79 45.59 -16.84
CA GLN A 280 21.73 44.57 -16.94
C GLN A 280 20.86 44.57 -15.69
N LEU A 281 21.47 44.56 -14.50
CA LEU A 281 20.76 44.60 -13.23
C LEU A 281 19.78 45.78 -13.18
N LEU A 282 20.27 47.00 -13.43
CA LEU A 282 19.43 48.21 -13.40
C LEU A 282 18.28 48.17 -14.42
N SER A 283 18.49 47.48 -15.54
CA SER A 283 17.50 47.34 -16.61
C SER A 283 16.41 46.28 -16.34
N ILE A 284 16.63 45.30 -15.46
CA ILE A 284 15.66 44.21 -15.21
C ILE A 284 15.14 44.17 -13.77
N TYR A 285 15.88 44.78 -12.83
CA TYR A 285 15.59 44.72 -11.40
C TYR A 285 14.29 45.45 -11.06
N THR A 286 13.26 44.65 -10.78
CA THR A 286 11.90 45.09 -10.52
C THR A 286 11.26 44.16 -9.49
N GLN A 287 10.12 44.56 -8.93
CA GLN A 287 9.32 43.68 -8.07
C GLN A 287 8.96 42.36 -8.80
N ARG A 288 8.65 42.42 -10.09
CA ARG A 288 8.36 41.23 -10.91
C ARG A 288 9.58 40.30 -11.03
N TRP A 289 10.78 40.86 -11.22
CA TRP A 289 12.02 40.10 -11.24
C TRP A 289 12.29 39.42 -9.88
N LEU A 290 12.07 40.12 -8.77
CA LEU A 290 12.18 39.54 -7.42
C LEU A 290 11.16 38.43 -7.16
N ILE A 291 9.92 38.59 -7.63
CA ILE A 291 8.89 37.54 -7.54
C ILE A 291 9.30 36.30 -8.35
N LYS A 292 9.82 36.48 -9.57
CA LYS A 292 10.33 35.39 -10.41
C LYS A 292 11.42 34.58 -9.69
N HIS A 293 12.24 35.25 -8.87
CA HIS A 293 13.29 34.65 -8.05
C HIS A 293 12.86 34.28 -6.63
N LYS A 294 11.55 34.18 -6.37
CA LYS A 294 10.98 33.71 -5.09
C LYS A 294 11.33 34.59 -3.88
N LEU A 295 11.70 35.85 -4.09
CA LEU A 295 12.06 36.82 -3.05
C LEU A 295 10.89 37.71 -2.58
N TRP A 296 9.65 37.43 -3.00
CA TRP A 296 8.48 38.22 -2.61
C TRP A 296 8.24 38.26 -1.09
N THR A 297 8.25 37.09 -0.45
CA THR A 297 8.00 36.96 0.99
C THR A 297 8.97 37.81 1.83
N PRO A 298 10.30 37.69 1.68
CA PRO A 298 11.22 38.54 2.41
C PRO A 298 11.14 40.00 1.99
N LEU A 299 10.94 40.31 0.71
CA LEU A 299 10.77 41.69 0.21
C LEU A 299 9.63 42.41 0.94
N ARG A 300 8.46 41.78 1.05
CA ARG A 300 7.30 42.34 1.73
C ARG A 300 7.56 42.49 3.24
N ARG A 301 8.21 41.50 3.86
CA ARG A 301 8.41 41.44 5.31
C ARG A 301 9.41 42.49 5.82
N TYR A 302 10.57 42.63 5.16
CA TYR A 302 11.67 43.46 5.67
C TYR A 302 11.78 44.82 4.97
N TRP A 303 11.35 44.92 3.71
CA TRP A 303 11.50 46.15 2.90
C TRP A 303 10.17 46.75 2.45
N LYS A 304 9.06 46.38 3.11
CA LYS A 304 7.69 46.88 2.83
C LYS A 304 7.30 46.74 1.35
N GLY A 305 7.85 45.76 0.64
CA GLY A 305 7.58 45.54 -0.78
C GLY A 305 8.40 46.40 -1.75
N SER A 306 9.37 47.19 -1.28
CA SER A 306 10.18 48.11 -2.10
C SER A 306 11.45 47.43 -2.64
N PRO A 307 11.55 47.14 -3.97
CA PRO A 307 12.78 46.63 -4.56
C PRO A 307 13.98 47.54 -4.31
N TYR A 308 13.78 48.86 -4.41
CA TYR A 308 14.85 49.82 -4.16
C TYR A 308 15.43 49.69 -2.74
N ASN A 309 14.57 49.63 -1.71
CA ASN A 309 15.05 49.54 -0.33
C ASN A 309 15.85 48.25 -0.10
N MET A 310 15.40 47.13 -0.69
CA MET A 310 16.12 45.86 -0.59
C MET A 310 17.48 45.91 -1.29
N LEU A 311 17.55 46.48 -2.49
CA LEU A 311 18.81 46.63 -3.22
C LEU A 311 19.77 47.61 -2.54
N ASN A 312 19.25 48.73 -2.03
CA ASN A 312 20.05 49.71 -1.29
C ASN A 312 20.54 49.15 0.05
N THR A 313 19.82 48.20 0.66
CA THR A 313 20.32 47.49 1.84
C THR A 313 21.48 46.55 1.48
N LEU A 314 21.41 45.88 0.33
CA LEU A 314 22.48 45.01 -0.16
C LEU A 314 23.72 45.78 -0.61
N TYR A 315 23.53 46.89 -1.33
CA TYR A 315 24.58 47.77 -1.85
C TYR A 315 24.32 49.23 -1.42
N PRO A 316 24.65 49.59 -0.16
CA PRO A 316 24.37 50.92 0.38
C PRO A 316 24.92 52.04 -0.47
N ASN A 317 24.04 52.99 -0.83
CA ASN A 317 24.37 54.21 -1.57
C ASN A 317 25.02 54.00 -2.95
N ARG A 318 24.96 52.78 -3.49
CA ARG A 318 25.54 52.46 -4.80
C ARG A 318 24.65 52.90 -5.97
N TYR A 319 23.34 52.88 -5.76
CA TYR A 319 22.35 53.14 -6.82
C TYR A 319 21.32 54.18 -6.37
N ALA A 320 21.03 55.15 -7.21
CA ALA A 320 19.91 56.07 -7.02
C ALA A 320 18.59 55.42 -7.45
N LYS A 321 17.48 55.87 -6.86
CA LYS A 321 16.17 55.22 -7.01
C LYS A 321 15.65 55.28 -8.45
N ASP A 322 15.84 56.41 -9.12
CA ASP A 322 15.51 56.70 -10.51
C ASP A 322 16.34 55.90 -11.53
N MET A 323 17.49 55.35 -11.13
CA MET A 323 18.30 54.48 -12.00
C MET A 323 17.61 53.14 -12.30
N LEU A 324 16.73 52.67 -11.41
CA LEU A 324 16.05 51.39 -11.53
C LEU A 324 14.86 51.48 -12.50
N LYS A 325 14.75 50.52 -13.43
CA LYS A 325 13.64 50.47 -14.41
C LYS A 325 12.25 50.60 -13.78
N GLY A 326 12.02 50.03 -12.60
CA GLY A 326 10.72 50.10 -11.92
C GLY A 326 10.33 51.49 -11.38
N TYR A 327 11.25 52.45 -11.43
CA TYR A 327 11.11 53.79 -10.87
C TYR A 327 11.46 54.90 -11.87
N LYS A 328 11.92 54.55 -13.09
CA LYS A 328 12.05 55.51 -14.19
C LYS A 328 10.66 56.04 -14.57
N ASN A 329 10.47 57.36 -14.48
CA ASN A 329 9.25 58.10 -14.83
C ASN A 329 8.04 57.89 -13.89
N LYS A 330 8.24 57.97 -12.57
CA LYS A 330 7.17 58.16 -11.59
C LYS A 330 7.36 59.40 -10.76
#